data_AF-A0A972FWI5-F1
#
_entry.id   AF-A0A972FWI5-F1
#
_cell.length_a   1.000
_cell.length_b   1.000
_cell.length_c   1.000
_cell.angle_alpha   90.00
_cell.angle_beta   90.00
_cell.angle_gamma   90.00
#
_symmetry.space_group_name_H-M   'P 1'
#
loop_
_entity.id
_entity.type
_entity.pdbx_description
1 polymer ?
#
loop_
_entity_poly.entity_id
_entity_poly.type
_entity_poly.pdbx_seq_one_letter_code
_entity_poly.pdbx_strand_id
1 'polypeptide(L)'
;MKIGRIGSFTLALAIVICAVFSLRVWLIPADNKPDTTVALITKNRPNPGLMPDFSAINDVAAKKQAFFDFLRPTVRQQNAIIADERRFLESSLANLENAHPLTEAEEFRIRKIAAKYQYSSKFYDAKTLTRLLKRVDIIPEAMVLIQAANETGWGSSRFAREGLNFFGQWCFSSGCGLVPLSRNDNMNHEVKVFNTVEASVASYMRNLNSNAAYSLFRSIRADLRSQNIEPEAEQLIYGLVNYSERQEAYVDELLDMLRHNEQFLVDTHAQTPAA
;
A
#
# COMPACT_ATOMS: atom_id res chain seq x y z
N MET A 1 -62.76 24.37 18.41
CA MET A 1 -62.12 23.05 18.65
C MET A 1 -61.16 23.18 19.82
N LYS A 2 -61.45 22.55 20.97
CA LYS A 2 -60.60 22.63 22.17
C LYS A 2 -59.31 21.85 21.93
N ILE A 3 -58.20 22.55 21.76
CA ILE A 3 -56.86 21.93 21.72
C ILE A 3 -56.57 21.46 23.15
N GLY A 4 -56.59 20.14 23.38
CA GLY A 4 -56.25 19.55 24.67
C GLY A 4 -54.83 19.91 25.10
N ARG A 5 -54.53 19.87 26.41
CA ARG A 5 -53.24 20.28 27.02
C ARG A 5 -52.00 19.80 26.26
N ILE A 6 -52.06 18.64 25.60
CA ILE A 6 -50.96 18.04 24.82
C ILE A 6 -50.65 18.82 23.52
N GLY A 7 -51.65 19.43 22.87
CA GLY A 7 -51.45 20.24 21.66
C GLY A 7 -50.83 21.61 21.94
N SER A 8 -51.05 22.16 23.14
CA SER A 8 -50.38 23.39 23.59
C SER A 8 -48.88 23.17 23.87
N PHE A 9 -48.50 22.01 24.42
CA PHE A 9 -47.10 21.69 24.70
C PHE A 9 -46.29 21.43 23.42
N THR A 10 -46.87 20.77 22.41
CA THR A 10 -46.19 20.49 21.15
C THR A 10 -45.98 21.75 20.30
N LEU A 11 -46.95 22.66 20.28
CA LEU A 11 -46.81 23.95 19.60
C LEU A 11 -45.79 24.86 20.31
N ALA A 12 -45.79 24.89 21.65
CA ALA A 12 -44.80 25.66 22.43
C ALA A 12 -43.38 25.12 22.22
N LEU A 13 -43.19 23.80 22.17
CA LEU A 13 -41.87 23.18 21.93
C LEU A 13 -41.36 23.48 20.51
N ALA A 14 -42.24 23.45 19.50
CA ALA A 14 -41.89 23.79 18.12
C ALA A 14 -41.46 25.26 17.99
N ILE A 15 -42.15 26.19 18.66
CA ILE A 15 -41.78 27.60 18.68
C ILE A 15 -40.43 27.83 19.36
N VAL A 16 -40.14 27.13 20.47
CA VAL A 16 -38.84 27.21 21.15
C VAL A 16 -37.72 26.65 20.27
N ILE A 17 -37.95 25.53 19.58
CA ILE A 17 -36.97 24.96 18.64
C ILE A 17 -36.70 25.93 17.48
N CYS A 18 -37.76 26.47 16.87
CA CYS A 18 -37.61 27.46 15.79
C CYS A 18 -36.90 28.73 16.28
N ALA A 19 -37.20 29.21 17.48
CA ALA A 19 -36.53 30.37 18.07
C ALA A 19 -35.03 30.09 18.32
N VAL A 20 -34.67 28.91 18.82
CA VAL A 20 -33.26 28.49 19.03
C VAL A 20 -32.50 28.35 17.70
N PHE A 21 -33.13 27.79 16.65
CA PHE A 21 -32.53 27.73 15.32
C PHE A 21 -32.34 29.12 14.70
N SER A 22 -33.33 30.00 14.84
CA SER A 22 -33.27 31.38 14.35
C SER A 22 -32.20 32.19 15.09
N LEU A 23 -32.09 32.00 16.41
CA LEU A 23 -31.07 32.64 17.24
C LEU A 23 -29.67 32.12 16.91
N ARG A 24 -29.50 30.83 16.60
CA ARG A 24 -28.22 30.27 16.11
C ARG A 24 -27.81 30.85 14.76
N VAL A 25 -28.74 31.02 13.82
CA VAL A 25 -28.47 31.60 12.50
C VAL A 25 -28.12 33.09 12.60
N TRP A 26 -28.66 33.81 13.59
CA TRP A 26 -28.39 35.23 13.78
C TRP A 26 -27.13 35.51 14.63
N LEU A 27 -26.82 34.67 15.62
CA LEU A 27 -25.62 34.81 16.47
C LEU A 27 -24.34 34.23 15.84
N ILE A 28 -24.46 33.31 14.88
CA ILE A 28 -23.33 32.78 14.12
C ILE A 28 -23.44 33.38 12.71
N PRO A 29 -22.78 34.50 12.41
CA PRO A 29 -22.64 34.91 11.01
C PRO A 29 -22.01 33.74 10.26
N ALA A 30 -22.70 33.25 9.22
CA ALA A 30 -22.11 32.32 8.28
C ALA A 30 -20.98 33.07 7.59
N ASP A 31 -19.75 32.93 8.09
CA ASP A 31 -18.56 33.42 7.43
C ASP A 31 -18.32 32.54 6.20
N ASN A 32 -19.13 32.77 5.16
CA ASN A 32 -18.99 32.17 3.83
C ASN A 32 -17.84 32.84 3.08
N LYS A 33 -16.68 32.96 3.73
CA LYS A 33 -15.44 33.08 3.01
C LYS A 33 -15.06 31.66 2.64
N PRO A 34 -14.96 31.30 1.35
CA PRO A 34 -14.25 30.08 1.00
C PRO A 34 -12.86 30.24 1.60
N ASP A 35 -12.57 29.45 2.64
CA ASP A 35 -11.28 29.42 3.28
C ASP A 35 -10.31 28.91 2.21
N THR A 36 -9.75 29.85 1.46
CA THR A 36 -8.76 29.59 0.41
C THR A 36 -7.41 29.38 1.08
N THR A 37 -7.40 28.70 2.21
CA THR A 37 -6.24 27.99 2.72
C THR A 37 -6.33 26.60 2.12
N VAL A 38 -5.96 26.49 0.83
CA VAL A 38 -5.54 25.22 0.26
C VAL A 38 -4.44 24.71 1.18
N ALA A 39 -4.81 23.82 2.10
CA ALA A 39 -3.92 23.26 3.09
C ALA A 39 -2.68 22.73 2.38
N LEU A 40 -1.54 23.14 2.91
CA LEU A 40 -0.17 22.91 2.45
C LEU A 40 -0.03 21.66 1.56
N ILE A 41 0.28 21.87 0.27
CA ILE A 41 0.77 20.81 -0.61
C ILE A 41 2.10 20.34 -0.01
N THR A 42 2.08 19.22 0.73
CA THR A 42 3.30 18.57 1.22
C THR A 42 3.99 17.91 0.03
N LYS A 43 4.66 18.71 -0.80
CA LYS A 43 5.63 18.18 -1.75
C LYS A 43 6.71 17.50 -0.94
N ASN A 44 7.13 16.29 -1.33
CA ASN A 44 8.49 15.91 -0.96
C ASN A 44 9.38 17.01 -1.57
N ARG A 45 10.29 17.59 -0.78
CA ARG A 45 11.40 18.38 -1.32
C ARG A 45 12.51 17.35 -1.47
N PRO A 46 12.50 16.53 -2.54
CA PRO A 46 13.49 15.48 -2.64
C PRO A 46 14.82 16.22 -2.74
N ASN A 47 15.86 15.70 -2.11
CA ASN A 47 17.21 16.14 -2.44
C ASN A 47 17.36 15.97 -3.97
N PRO A 48 17.71 17.01 -4.74
CA PRO A 48 17.94 16.86 -6.17
C PRO A 48 18.93 15.70 -6.39
N GLY A 49 18.48 14.62 -7.05
CA GLY A 49 19.28 13.41 -7.28
C GLY A 49 18.74 12.09 -6.72
N LEU A 50 17.58 12.06 -6.04
CA LEU A 50 17.00 10.82 -5.52
C LEU A 50 16.37 9.90 -6.58
N MET A 51 16.09 10.40 -7.79
CA MET A 51 15.45 9.64 -8.87
C MET A 51 15.83 10.24 -10.23
N PRO A 52 16.16 9.41 -11.26
CA PRO A 52 16.36 9.89 -12.62
C PRO A 52 15.11 10.59 -13.15
N ASP A 53 15.28 11.63 -13.98
CA ASP A 53 14.17 12.18 -14.74
C ASP A 53 13.83 11.27 -15.92
N PHE A 54 13.02 10.25 -15.68
CA PHE A 54 12.58 9.32 -16.72
C PHE A 54 11.78 10.00 -17.83
N SER A 55 11.22 11.19 -17.59
CA SER A 55 10.49 11.93 -18.64
C SER A 55 11.42 12.57 -19.66
N ALA A 56 12.69 12.77 -19.31
CA ALA A 56 13.73 13.27 -20.21
C ALA A 56 14.35 12.17 -21.11
N ILE A 57 14.03 10.88 -20.87
CA ILE A 57 14.56 9.76 -21.66
C ILE A 57 13.60 9.47 -22.81
N ASN A 58 13.99 9.83 -24.04
CA ASN A 58 13.17 9.67 -25.23
C ASN A 58 13.13 8.24 -25.77
N ASP A 59 14.24 7.50 -25.67
CA ASP A 59 14.29 6.11 -26.13
C ASP A 59 13.50 5.21 -25.17
N VAL A 60 12.50 4.51 -25.71
CA VAL A 60 11.56 3.71 -24.89
C VAL A 60 12.28 2.55 -24.20
N ALA A 61 13.20 1.86 -24.89
CA ALA A 61 13.91 0.73 -24.31
C ALA A 61 14.85 1.20 -23.19
N ALA A 62 15.62 2.26 -23.42
CA ALA A 62 16.49 2.87 -22.43
C ALA A 62 15.71 3.37 -21.21
N LYS A 63 14.53 3.95 -21.41
CA LYS A 63 13.66 4.40 -20.31
C LYS A 63 13.18 3.22 -19.45
N LYS A 64 12.73 2.13 -20.08
CA LYS A 64 12.30 0.91 -19.39
C LYS A 64 13.44 0.30 -18.57
N GLN A 65 14.61 0.16 -19.19
CA GLN A 65 15.82 -0.36 -18.53
C GLN A 65 16.21 0.51 -17.33
N ALA A 66 16.37 1.82 -17.55
CA ALA A 66 16.73 2.75 -16.48
C ALA A 66 15.73 2.73 -15.32
N PHE A 67 14.43 2.61 -15.61
CA PHE A 67 13.38 2.54 -14.60
C PHE A 67 13.51 1.27 -13.74
N PHE A 68 13.72 0.12 -14.37
CA PHE A 68 13.91 -1.13 -13.63
C PHE A 68 15.22 -1.14 -12.85
N ASP A 69 16.33 -0.69 -13.44
CA ASP A 69 17.63 -0.63 -12.74
C ASP A 69 17.61 0.29 -11.54
N PHE A 70 16.86 1.39 -11.62
CA PHE A 70 16.66 2.29 -10.49
C PHE A 70 15.90 1.64 -9.33
N LEU A 71 14.82 0.91 -9.61
CA LEU A 71 13.93 0.39 -8.57
C LEU A 71 14.36 -0.97 -8.01
N ARG A 72 15.03 -1.79 -8.83
CA ARG A 72 15.40 -3.18 -8.52
C ARG A 72 16.21 -3.33 -7.23
N PRO A 73 17.27 -2.54 -6.95
CA PRO A 73 18.03 -2.68 -5.71
C PRO A 73 17.16 -2.53 -4.47
N THR A 74 16.22 -1.58 -4.49
CA THR A 74 15.28 -1.36 -3.38
C THR A 74 14.31 -2.52 -3.20
N VAL A 75 13.80 -3.09 -4.30
CA VAL A 75 12.92 -4.28 -4.25
C VAL A 75 13.67 -5.47 -3.64
N ARG A 76 14.92 -5.72 -4.08
CA ARG A 76 15.77 -6.78 -3.54
C ARG A 76 16.05 -6.60 -2.06
N GLN A 77 16.42 -5.39 -1.67
CA GLN A 77 16.67 -5.07 -0.26
C GLN A 77 15.43 -5.36 0.59
N GLN A 78 14.24 -4.95 0.13
CA GLN A 78 13.01 -5.19 0.86
C GLN A 78 12.64 -6.69 0.90
N ASN A 79 12.84 -7.43 -0.19
CA ASN A 79 12.67 -8.89 -0.19
C ASN A 79 13.67 -9.57 0.76
N ALA A 80 14.92 -9.12 0.84
CA ALA A 80 15.90 -9.67 1.78
C ALA A 80 15.47 -9.48 3.25
N ILE A 81 14.91 -8.31 3.59
CA ILE A 81 14.33 -8.06 4.92
C ILE A 81 13.18 -9.04 5.21
N ILE A 82 12.26 -9.23 4.25
CA ILE A 82 11.12 -10.13 4.40
C ILE A 82 11.60 -11.59 4.53
N ALA A 83 12.60 -12.00 3.75
CA ALA A 83 13.17 -13.33 3.80
C ALA A 83 13.88 -13.61 5.14
N ASP A 84 14.55 -12.63 5.74
CA ASP A 84 15.11 -12.75 7.09
C ASP A 84 14.02 -12.93 8.16
N GLU A 85 12.97 -12.12 8.10
CA GLU A 85 11.81 -12.25 9.00
C GLU A 85 11.15 -13.61 8.85
N ARG A 86 11.00 -14.10 7.62
CA ARG A 86 10.43 -15.41 7.32
C ARG A 86 11.28 -16.55 7.88
N ARG A 87 12.59 -16.56 7.62
CA ARG A 87 13.52 -17.58 8.13
C ARG A 87 13.51 -17.65 9.65
N PHE A 88 13.44 -16.49 10.31
CA PHE A 88 13.28 -16.43 11.75
C PHE A 88 11.98 -17.10 12.21
N LEU A 89 10.84 -16.81 11.58
CA LEU A 89 9.57 -17.44 11.91
C LEU A 89 9.55 -18.95 11.64
N GLU A 90 10.17 -19.40 10.55
CA GLU A 90 10.31 -20.83 10.22
C GLU A 90 11.15 -21.56 11.27
N SER A 91 12.26 -20.97 11.72
CA SER A 91 13.06 -21.52 12.83
C SER A 91 12.27 -21.57 14.13
N SER A 92 11.51 -20.52 14.47
CA SER A 92 10.68 -20.51 15.68
C SER A 92 9.53 -21.54 15.60
N LEU A 93 8.96 -21.75 14.42
CA LEU A 93 7.96 -22.81 14.20
C LEU A 93 8.59 -24.20 14.41
N ALA A 94 9.75 -24.46 13.83
CA ALA A 94 10.47 -25.71 14.01
C ALA A 94 10.81 -25.97 15.49
N ASN A 95 11.18 -24.94 16.27
CA ASN A 95 11.39 -25.07 17.71
C ASN A 95 10.11 -25.55 18.43
N LEU A 96 8.98 -24.91 18.15
CA LEU A 96 7.68 -25.28 18.73
C LEU A 96 7.25 -26.71 18.36
N GLU A 97 7.47 -27.13 17.11
CA GLU A 97 7.16 -28.48 16.63
C GLU A 97 8.01 -29.55 17.33
N ASN A 98 9.24 -29.20 17.74
CA ASN A 98 10.12 -30.05 18.53
C ASN A 98 9.92 -29.90 20.06
N ALA A 99 8.77 -29.36 20.49
CA ALA A 99 8.42 -29.11 21.89
C ALA A 99 9.40 -28.20 22.65
N HIS A 100 10.17 -27.37 21.94
CA HIS A 100 10.96 -26.31 22.55
C HIS A 100 10.11 -25.02 22.63
N PRO A 101 9.81 -24.52 23.84
CA PRO A 101 9.04 -23.30 24.00
C PRO A 101 9.81 -22.08 23.50
N LEU A 102 9.08 -21.07 23.03
CA LEU A 102 9.68 -19.79 22.63
C LEU A 102 10.29 -19.09 23.84
N THR A 103 11.46 -18.49 23.63
CA THR A 103 12.06 -17.54 24.57
C THR A 103 11.32 -16.20 24.54
N GLU A 104 11.45 -15.40 25.60
CA GLU A 104 10.86 -14.05 25.66
C GLU A 104 11.35 -13.15 24.51
N ALA A 105 12.62 -13.28 24.13
CA ALA A 105 13.21 -12.54 23.02
C ALA A 105 12.61 -12.95 21.66
N GLU A 106 12.39 -14.25 21.44
CA GLU A 106 11.71 -14.74 20.25
C GLU A 106 10.27 -14.24 20.20
N GLU A 107 9.53 -14.36 21.31
CA GLU A 107 8.14 -13.91 21.37
C GLU A 107 8.02 -12.40 21.11
N PHE A 108 8.94 -11.59 21.64
CA PHE A 108 9.02 -10.16 21.36
C PHE A 108 9.25 -9.87 19.87
N ARG A 109 10.21 -10.58 19.24
CA ARG A 109 10.49 -10.41 17.80
C ARG A 109 9.32 -10.87 16.94
N ILE A 110 8.70 -12.01 17.25
CA ILE A 110 7.49 -12.51 16.58
C ILE A 110 6.37 -11.48 16.69
N ARG A 111 6.16 -10.86 17.86
CA ARG A 111 5.13 -9.83 18.06
C ARG A 111 5.38 -8.58 17.21
N LYS A 112 6.64 -8.15 17.07
CA LYS A 112 7.01 -7.04 16.17
C LYS A 112 6.71 -7.37 14.70
N ILE A 113 7.06 -8.57 14.26
CA ILE A 113 6.77 -9.05 12.90
C ILE A 113 5.25 -9.15 12.69
N ALA A 114 4.51 -9.78 13.60
CA ALA A 114 3.06 -9.90 13.54
C ALA A 114 2.38 -8.52 13.43
N ALA A 115 2.80 -7.54 14.24
CA ALA A 115 2.30 -6.17 14.16
C ALA A 115 2.59 -5.51 12.81
N LYS A 116 3.81 -5.67 12.26
CA LYS A 116 4.20 -5.18 10.92
C LYS A 116 3.27 -5.70 9.81
N TYR A 117 2.83 -6.97 9.93
CA TYR A 117 1.95 -7.63 8.96
C TYR A 117 0.46 -7.62 9.35
N GLN A 118 0.09 -6.76 10.30
CA GLN A 118 -1.28 -6.58 10.80
C GLN A 118 -1.95 -7.90 11.22
N TYR A 119 -1.16 -8.79 11.82
CA TYR A 119 -1.61 -10.06 12.35
C TYR A 119 -1.73 -9.96 13.87
N SER A 120 -2.96 -10.13 14.38
CA SER A 120 -3.25 -10.09 15.82
C SER A 120 -3.41 -11.51 16.35
N SER A 121 -2.70 -11.82 17.43
CA SER A 121 -2.83 -13.07 18.17
C SER A 121 -2.59 -12.84 19.66
N LYS A 122 -3.27 -13.62 20.51
CA LYS A 122 -3.09 -13.56 21.97
C LYS A 122 -1.82 -14.28 22.42
N PHE A 123 -1.44 -15.34 21.72
CA PHE A 123 -0.26 -16.16 21.94
C PHE A 123 0.31 -16.63 20.61
N TYR A 124 1.56 -17.09 20.60
CA TYR A 124 2.25 -17.60 19.42
C TYR A 124 2.60 -19.08 19.60
N ASP A 125 1.71 -19.93 19.10
CA ASP A 125 1.86 -21.38 18.95
C ASP A 125 2.17 -21.76 17.48
N ALA A 126 2.37 -23.05 17.22
CA ALA A 126 2.65 -23.55 15.86
C ALA A 126 1.56 -23.08 14.86
N LYS A 127 0.28 -23.23 15.20
CA LYS A 127 -0.86 -22.87 14.34
C LYS A 127 -0.89 -21.38 14.00
N THR A 128 -0.60 -20.51 14.96
CA THR A 128 -0.57 -19.05 14.75
C THR A 128 0.66 -18.64 13.95
N LEU A 129 1.82 -19.26 14.16
CA LEU A 129 3.01 -19.04 13.33
C LEU A 129 2.80 -19.50 11.89
N THR A 130 2.20 -20.68 11.66
CA THR A 130 1.83 -21.13 10.29
C THR A 130 0.93 -20.12 9.58
N ARG A 131 -0.03 -19.51 10.29
CA ARG A 131 -0.89 -18.46 9.73
C ARG A 131 -0.13 -17.16 9.46
N LEU A 132 0.80 -16.78 10.34
CA LEU A 132 1.66 -15.61 10.14
C LEU A 132 2.59 -15.81 8.94
N LEU A 133 3.14 -17.00 8.74
CA LEU A 133 3.98 -17.34 7.58
C LEU A 133 3.26 -17.20 6.23
N LYS A 134 1.93 -17.28 6.18
CA LYS A 134 1.18 -16.94 4.94
C LYS A 134 1.27 -15.45 4.59
N ARG A 135 1.53 -14.59 5.57
CA ARG A 135 1.70 -13.13 5.41
C ARG A 135 3.15 -12.74 5.17
N VAL A 136 4.09 -13.38 5.87
CA VAL A 136 5.52 -13.05 5.82
C VAL A 136 6.22 -13.84 4.73
N ASP A 137 6.18 -13.33 3.52
CA ASP A 137 6.86 -13.96 2.39
C ASP A 137 7.21 -12.92 1.31
N ILE A 138 8.24 -13.22 0.53
CA ILE A 138 8.77 -12.37 -0.52
C ILE A 138 7.73 -12.18 -1.64
N ILE A 139 7.94 -11.16 -2.46
CA ILE A 139 7.11 -10.88 -3.63
C ILE A 139 8.04 -10.89 -4.85
N PRO A 140 7.71 -11.63 -5.92
CA PRO A 140 8.57 -11.73 -7.10
C PRO A 140 8.99 -10.37 -7.60
N GLU A 141 10.30 -10.17 -7.79
CA GLU A 141 10.88 -8.89 -8.19
C GLU A 141 10.23 -8.33 -9.46
N ALA A 142 10.07 -9.19 -10.46
CA ALA A 142 9.44 -8.84 -11.73
C ALA A 142 8.01 -8.29 -11.56
N MET A 143 7.21 -8.87 -10.66
CA MET A 143 5.85 -8.40 -10.38
C MET A 143 5.87 -7.00 -9.77
N VAL A 144 6.75 -6.75 -8.79
CA VAL A 144 6.88 -5.41 -8.16
C VAL A 144 7.30 -4.36 -9.18
N LEU A 145 8.28 -4.69 -10.03
CA LEU A 145 8.78 -3.79 -11.07
C LEU A 145 7.71 -3.46 -12.12
N ILE A 146 6.97 -4.46 -12.60
CA ILE A 146 5.93 -4.28 -13.61
C ILE A 146 4.75 -3.46 -13.06
N GLN A 147 4.32 -3.73 -11.84
CA GLN A 147 3.30 -2.89 -11.21
C GLN A 147 3.78 -1.46 -11.04
N ALA A 148 5.01 -1.24 -10.55
CA ALA A 148 5.53 0.11 -10.45
C ALA A 148 5.59 0.83 -11.80
N ALA A 149 5.95 0.14 -12.88
CA ALA A 149 5.95 0.69 -14.22
C ALA A 149 4.53 1.06 -14.68
N ASN A 150 3.55 0.18 -14.46
CA ASN A 150 2.15 0.42 -14.83
C ASN A 150 1.57 1.63 -14.08
N GLU A 151 1.72 1.65 -12.75
CA GLU A 151 1.14 2.67 -11.86
C GLU A 151 1.74 4.06 -12.09
N THR A 152 2.96 4.14 -12.62
CA THR A 152 3.68 5.42 -12.77
C THR A 152 3.91 5.86 -14.20
N GLY A 153 3.52 5.04 -15.18
CA GLY A 153 3.92 5.23 -16.58
C GLY A 153 5.44 5.31 -16.69
N TRP A 154 6.15 4.30 -16.18
CA TRP A 154 7.62 4.23 -16.18
C TRP A 154 8.29 5.42 -15.45
N GLY A 155 7.78 5.75 -14.27
CA GLY A 155 8.31 6.78 -13.37
C GLY A 155 7.99 8.22 -13.76
N SER A 156 7.27 8.46 -14.85
CA SER A 156 6.98 9.82 -15.35
C SER A 156 5.83 10.52 -14.61
N SER A 157 4.97 9.76 -13.94
CA SER A 157 3.86 10.27 -13.14
C SER A 157 4.31 11.34 -12.14
N ARG A 158 3.50 12.39 -12.00
CA ARG A 158 3.70 13.44 -10.99
C ARG A 158 3.78 12.85 -9.57
N PHE A 159 2.98 11.83 -9.25
CA PHE A 159 2.99 11.21 -7.93
C PHE A 159 4.28 10.43 -7.65
N ALA A 160 4.89 9.84 -8.68
CA ALA A 160 6.21 9.23 -8.56
C ALA A 160 7.28 10.30 -8.35
N ARG A 161 7.30 11.36 -9.15
CA ARG A 161 8.31 12.42 -9.10
C ARG A 161 8.24 13.31 -7.86
N GLU A 162 7.05 13.76 -7.47
CA GLU A 162 6.85 14.68 -6.34
C GLU A 162 6.56 13.95 -5.01
N GLY A 163 6.05 12.72 -5.08
CA GLY A 163 5.59 11.97 -3.92
C GLY A 163 6.36 10.69 -3.64
N LEU A 164 7.31 10.29 -4.50
CA LEU A 164 7.97 8.98 -4.47
C LEU A 164 6.96 7.83 -4.33
N ASN A 165 5.75 8.00 -4.89
CA ASN A 165 4.68 7.01 -4.81
C ASN A 165 4.64 6.21 -6.10
N PHE A 166 5.27 5.04 -6.08
CA PHE A 166 5.42 4.18 -7.25
C PHE A 166 4.25 3.22 -7.46
N PHE A 167 3.28 3.20 -6.56
CA PHE A 167 2.27 2.15 -6.49
C PHE A 167 0.85 2.71 -6.30
N GLY A 168 0.64 4.01 -6.55
CA GLY A 168 -0.67 4.64 -6.40
C GLY A 168 -1.27 4.57 -4.99
N GLN A 169 -0.43 4.49 -3.95
CA GLN A 169 -0.90 4.26 -2.58
C GLN A 169 -1.67 5.46 -2.04
N TRP A 170 -2.94 5.26 -1.69
CA TRP A 170 -3.79 6.25 -1.05
C TRP A 170 -3.45 6.47 0.42
N CYS A 171 -3.81 7.64 0.93
CA CYS A 171 -3.88 7.93 2.35
C CYS A 171 -5.16 8.72 2.66
N PHE A 172 -5.73 8.48 3.84
CA PHE A 172 -7.12 8.87 4.17
C PHE A 172 -7.19 9.91 5.29
N SER A 173 -6.10 10.64 5.54
CA SER A 173 -6.02 11.70 6.53
C SER A 173 -5.72 13.01 5.82
N SER A 174 -6.43 14.10 6.14
CA SER A 174 -6.16 15.39 5.47
C SER A 174 -4.68 15.79 5.59
N GLY A 175 -4.04 16.15 4.48
CA GLY A 175 -2.63 16.59 4.43
C GLY A 175 -1.59 15.46 4.46
N CYS A 176 -1.99 14.20 4.31
CA CYS A 176 -1.09 13.06 4.27
C CYS A 176 -0.39 12.84 2.91
N GLY A 177 -0.80 13.56 1.87
CA GLY A 177 -0.38 13.29 0.51
C GLY A 177 -0.59 14.43 -0.50
N LEU A 178 -0.47 14.08 -1.77
CA LEU A 178 -0.76 14.94 -2.92
C LEU A 178 -2.22 14.80 -3.31
N VAL A 179 -2.91 15.94 -3.44
CA VAL A 179 -4.29 15.97 -3.93
C VAL A 179 -4.30 15.72 -5.45
N PRO A 180 -5.14 14.80 -5.96
CA PRO A 180 -5.37 14.64 -7.40
C PRO A 180 -5.89 15.93 -8.04
N LEU A 181 -5.39 16.30 -9.22
CA LEU A 181 -5.80 17.52 -9.92
C LEU A 181 -7.28 17.47 -10.38
N SER A 182 -7.84 16.27 -10.53
CA SER A 182 -9.21 16.02 -10.99
C SER A 182 -10.06 15.45 -9.86
N ARG A 183 -10.12 16.16 -8.73
CA ARG A 183 -10.92 15.76 -7.56
C ARG A 183 -12.40 16.09 -7.81
N ASN A 184 -13.26 15.08 -7.83
CA ASN A 184 -14.69 15.26 -7.62
C ASN A 184 -14.93 15.59 -6.14
N ASP A 185 -15.92 16.43 -5.82
CA ASP A 185 -16.22 16.90 -4.46
C ASP A 185 -16.40 15.79 -3.41
N ASN A 186 -16.68 14.56 -3.84
CA ASN A 186 -16.91 13.39 -2.98
C ASN A 186 -15.66 12.55 -2.66
N MET A 187 -14.48 12.85 -3.21
CA MET A 187 -13.26 12.08 -2.89
C MET A 187 -12.57 12.65 -1.66
N ASN A 188 -12.36 11.86 -0.61
CA ASN A 188 -11.69 12.28 0.64
C ASN A 188 -10.28 11.71 0.81
N HIS A 189 -9.74 11.05 -0.21
CA HIS A 189 -8.41 10.42 -0.16
C HIS A 189 -7.37 11.29 -0.89
N GLU A 190 -6.14 11.26 -0.40
CA GLU A 190 -4.96 11.88 -1.02
C GLU A 190 -4.00 10.78 -1.48
N VAL A 191 -3.10 11.09 -2.41
CA VAL A 191 -2.06 10.15 -2.85
C VAL A 191 -0.85 10.29 -1.92
N LYS A 192 -0.53 9.24 -1.16
CA LYS A 192 0.49 9.26 -0.12
C LYS A 192 1.83 9.78 -0.64
N VAL A 193 2.50 10.61 0.16
CA VAL A 193 3.88 11.05 -0.08
C VAL A 193 4.84 10.22 0.77
N PHE A 194 5.92 9.77 0.16
CA PHE A 194 6.99 9.02 0.80
C PHE A 194 8.27 9.85 0.85
N ASN A 195 9.00 9.71 1.96
CA ASN A 195 10.29 10.38 2.13
C ASN A 195 11.39 9.75 1.27
N THR A 196 11.31 8.45 0.99
CA THR A 196 12.29 7.69 0.21
C THR A 196 11.62 6.62 -0.66
N VAL A 197 12.35 6.11 -1.66
CA VAL A 197 11.89 5.02 -2.54
C VAL A 197 11.68 3.73 -1.73
N GLU A 198 12.58 3.45 -0.78
CA GLU A 198 12.51 2.31 0.15
C GLU A 198 11.23 2.34 0.96
N ALA A 199 10.82 3.51 1.46
CA ALA A 199 9.58 3.65 2.21
C ALA A 199 8.34 3.34 1.34
N SER A 200 8.37 3.72 0.06
CA SER A 200 7.32 3.45 -0.92
C SER A 200 7.18 1.95 -1.20
N VAL A 201 8.29 1.29 -1.54
CA VAL A 201 8.38 -0.15 -1.80
C VAL A 201 8.02 -0.96 -0.56
N ALA A 202 8.56 -0.63 0.61
CA ALA A 202 8.23 -1.30 1.86
C ALA A 202 6.75 -1.15 2.23
N SER A 203 6.15 0.02 2.01
CA SER A 203 4.71 0.23 2.23
C SER A 203 3.86 -0.62 1.30
N TYR A 204 4.20 -0.66 0.02
CA TYR A 204 3.52 -1.46 -0.99
C TYR A 204 3.59 -2.96 -0.69
N MET A 205 4.79 -3.49 -0.45
CA MET A 205 4.98 -4.92 -0.20
C MET A 205 4.31 -5.36 1.12
N ARG A 206 4.33 -4.50 2.14
CA ARG A 206 3.55 -4.74 3.37
C ARG A 206 2.05 -4.78 3.09
N ASN A 207 1.53 -3.90 2.24
CA ASN A 207 0.10 -3.88 1.90
C ASN A 207 -0.35 -5.22 1.29
N LEU A 208 0.38 -5.74 0.29
CA LEU A 208 0.10 -7.07 -0.29
C LEU A 208 0.20 -8.19 0.76
N ASN A 209 1.18 -8.09 1.66
CA ASN A 209 1.40 -9.07 2.71
C ASN A 209 0.44 -8.98 3.91
N SER A 210 -0.37 -7.92 4.04
CA SER A 210 -1.20 -7.70 5.25
C SER A 210 -2.68 -7.42 4.99
N ASN A 211 -3.02 -6.70 3.93
CA ASN A 211 -4.38 -6.26 3.69
C ASN A 211 -5.31 -7.44 3.30
N ALA A 212 -6.53 -7.45 3.81
CA ALA A 212 -7.52 -8.50 3.55
C ALA A 212 -7.87 -8.65 2.06
N ALA A 213 -7.84 -7.55 1.29
CA ALA A 213 -8.11 -7.54 -0.15
C ALA A 213 -7.17 -8.48 -0.94
N TYR A 214 -5.94 -8.70 -0.44
CA TYR A 214 -4.92 -9.56 -1.06
C TYR A 214 -4.80 -10.92 -0.37
N SER A 215 -5.87 -11.40 0.25
CA SER A 215 -5.91 -12.75 0.84
C SER A 215 -5.79 -13.86 -0.21
N LEU A 216 -6.32 -13.65 -1.42
CA LEU A 216 -6.16 -14.56 -2.55
C LEU A 216 -4.70 -14.65 -2.99
N PHE A 217 -4.04 -13.50 -3.24
CA PHE A 217 -2.60 -13.42 -3.53
C PHE A 217 -1.75 -14.23 -2.53
N ARG A 218 -1.98 -14.03 -1.22
CA ARG A 218 -1.26 -14.77 -0.18
C ARG A 218 -1.58 -16.27 -0.17
N SER A 219 -2.81 -16.64 -0.51
CA SER A 219 -3.22 -18.05 -0.57
C SER A 219 -2.56 -18.78 -1.73
N ILE A 220 -2.54 -18.18 -2.94
CA ILE A 220 -1.85 -18.74 -4.11
C ILE A 220 -0.36 -18.93 -3.79
N ARG A 221 0.28 -17.90 -3.23
CA ARG A 221 1.70 -17.98 -2.85
C ARG A 221 1.96 -19.08 -1.82
N ALA A 222 1.11 -19.22 -0.80
CA ALA A 222 1.26 -20.25 0.22
C ALA A 222 1.04 -21.67 -0.34
N ASP A 223 0.15 -21.83 -1.31
CA ASP A 223 -0.11 -23.10 -1.99
C ASP A 223 1.10 -23.56 -2.82
N LEU A 224 1.66 -22.65 -3.63
CA LEU A 224 2.90 -22.90 -4.39
C LEU A 224 4.06 -23.32 -3.48
N ARG A 225 4.26 -22.59 -2.37
CA ARG A 225 5.28 -22.92 -1.36
C ARG A 225 5.07 -24.31 -0.76
N SER A 226 3.83 -24.71 -0.50
CA SER A 226 3.52 -26.05 0.05
C SER A 226 3.85 -27.20 -0.90
N GLN A 227 3.90 -26.90 -2.20
CA GLN A 227 4.29 -27.81 -3.27
C GLN A 227 5.79 -27.74 -3.59
N ASN A 228 6.57 -26.97 -2.83
CA ASN A 228 7.98 -26.65 -3.11
C ASN A 228 8.20 -25.96 -4.48
N ILE A 229 7.19 -25.22 -4.95
CA ILE A 229 7.28 -24.39 -6.16
C ILE A 229 7.63 -22.97 -5.71
N GLU A 230 8.69 -22.40 -6.30
CA GLU A 230 9.03 -21.00 -6.08
C GLU A 230 7.93 -20.12 -6.72
N PRO A 231 7.28 -19.23 -5.95
CA PRO A 231 6.22 -18.40 -6.51
C PRO A 231 6.76 -17.42 -7.57
N GLU A 232 6.21 -17.48 -8.77
CA GLU A 232 6.59 -16.58 -9.87
C GLU A 232 5.56 -15.47 -10.12
N ALA A 233 5.98 -14.41 -10.80
CA ALA A 233 5.13 -13.25 -11.08
C ALA A 233 3.84 -13.63 -11.83
N GLU A 234 3.95 -14.45 -12.89
CA GLU A 234 2.82 -14.90 -13.71
C GLU A 234 1.72 -15.59 -12.89
N GLN A 235 2.12 -16.34 -11.87
CA GLN A 235 1.19 -17.08 -11.02
C GLN A 235 0.52 -16.17 -9.99
N LEU A 236 1.27 -15.23 -9.42
CA LEU A 236 0.76 -14.40 -8.33
C LEU A 236 -0.07 -13.20 -8.79
N ILE A 237 0.09 -12.73 -10.03
CA ILE A 237 -0.66 -11.59 -10.58
C ILE A 237 -2.18 -11.84 -10.56
N TYR A 238 -2.64 -13.08 -10.77
CA TYR A 238 -4.05 -13.44 -10.61
C TYR A 238 -4.63 -13.16 -9.22
N GLY A 239 -3.77 -13.05 -8.19
CA GLY A 239 -4.19 -12.68 -6.83
C GLY A 239 -4.47 -11.19 -6.64
N LEU A 240 -4.28 -10.35 -7.66
CA LEU A 240 -4.33 -8.89 -7.59
C LEU A 240 -5.62 -8.28 -8.15
N VAL A 241 -6.67 -9.07 -8.39
CA VAL A 241 -7.96 -8.60 -8.91
C VAL A 241 -8.50 -7.39 -8.12
N ASN A 242 -8.31 -7.37 -6.80
CA ASN A 242 -8.78 -6.27 -5.94
C ASN A 242 -7.79 -5.09 -5.82
N TYR A 243 -6.69 -5.08 -6.58
CA TYR A 243 -5.73 -3.99 -6.57
C TYR A 243 -6.27 -2.75 -7.31
N SER A 244 -7.02 -2.98 -8.38
CA SER A 244 -7.55 -1.95 -9.26
C SER A 244 -9.06 -2.11 -9.43
N GLU A 245 -9.76 -0.99 -9.59
CA GLU A 245 -11.19 -0.98 -9.95
C GLU A 245 -11.45 -1.61 -11.33
N ARG A 246 -10.40 -1.73 -12.16
CA ARG A 246 -10.43 -2.43 -13.46
C ARG A 246 -10.46 -3.96 -13.34
N GLN A 247 -10.23 -4.51 -12.14
CA GLN A 247 -10.29 -5.96 -11.86
C GLN A 247 -9.48 -6.81 -12.85
N GLU A 248 -10.09 -7.75 -13.55
CA GLU A 248 -9.41 -8.68 -14.47
C GLU A 248 -8.67 -7.94 -15.60
N ALA A 249 -9.20 -6.81 -16.09
CA ALA A 249 -8.52 -6.03 -17.13
C ALA A 249 -7.20 -5.40 -16.63
N TYR A 250 -7.00 -5.29 -15.31
CA TYR A 250 -5.71 -4.93 -14.73
C TYR A 250 -4.76 -6.13 -14.65
N VAL A 251 -5.29 -7.31 -14.29
CA VAL A 251 -4.53 -8.57 -14.26
C VAL A 251 -3.97 -8.88 -15.65
N ASP A 252 -4.80 -8.79 -16.70
CA ASP A 252 -4.40 -9.00 -18.09
C ASP A 252 -3.30 -8.01 -18.53
N GLU A 253 -3.45 -6.73 -18.16
CA GLU A 253 -2.46 -5.69 -18.47
C GLU A 253 -1.10 -5.98 -17.80
N LEU A 254 -1.08 -6.44 -16.56
CA LEU A 254 0.16 -6.80 -15.88
C LEU A 254 0.83 -8.04 -16.52
N LEU A 255 0.04 -9.06 -16.89
CA LEU A 255 0.57 -10.24 -17.58
C LEU A 255 1.13 -9.88 -18.96
N ASP A 256 0.44 -9.00 -19.70
CA ASP A 256 0.92 -8.46 -20.97
C ASP A 256 2.23 -7.69 -20.79
N MET A 257 2.29 -6.81 -19.80
CA MET A 257 3.52 -6.07 -19.51
C MET A 257 4.65 -7.01 -19.11
N LEU A 258 4.39 -8.07 -18.35
CA LEU A 258 5.42 -9.02 -17.96
C LEU A 258 6.04 -9.69 -19.20
N ARG A 259 5.20 -10.20 -20.12
CA ARG A 259 5.63 -10.82 -21.38
C ARG A 259 6.42 -9.88 -22.27
N HIS A 260 5.93 -8.65 -22.49
CA HIS A 260 6.56 -7.71 -23.41
C HIS A 260 7.85 -7.07 -22.88
N ASN A 261 8.13 -7.21 -21.58
CA ASN A 261 9.28 -6.58 -20.94
C ASN A 261 10.26 -7.60 -20.33
N GLU A 262 10.11 -8.89 -20.60
CA GLU A 262 10.95 -9.98 -20.09
C GLU A 262 12.46 -9.68 -20.21
N GLN A 263 12.89 -9.18 -21.38
CA GLN A 263 14.29 -8.83 -21.65
C GLN A 263 14.89 -7.79 -20.68
N PHE A 264 14.06 -6.93 -20.08
CA PHE A 264 14.49 -5.91 -19.14
C PHE A 264 14.38 -6.38 -17.67
N LEU A 265 13.70 -7.50 -17.42
CA LEU A 265 13.46 -8.05 -16.09
C LEU A 265 14.59 -8.97 -15.63
N VAL A 266 15.40 -9.48 -16.55
CA VAL A 266 16.64 -10.20 -16.25
C VAL A 266 17.70 -9.19 -15.80
N ASP A 267 18.43 -9.51 -14.73
CA ASP A 267 19.54 -8.68 -14.28
C ASP A 267 20.79 -8.96 -15.11
N THR A 268 21.04 -8.09 -16.09
CA THR A 268 22.22 -8.15 -16.96
C THR A 268 23.54 -7.89 -16.21
N HIS A 269 23.49 -7.33 -14.99
CA HIS A 269 24.67 -7.04 -14.17
C HIS A 269 24.99 -8.14 -13.14
N ALA A 270 24.10 -9.11 -12.92
CA ALA A 270 24.38 -10.28 -12.08
C ALA A 270 25.38 -11.27 -12.71
N GLN A 271 25.73 -11.09 -14.00
CA GLN A 271 26.64 -11.97 -14.74
C GLN A 271 28.12 -11.54 -14.73
N THR A 272 28.51 -10.55 -13.92
CA THR A 272 29.95 -10.29 -13.69
C THR A 272 30.39 -11.02 -12.42
N PRO A 273 30.91 -12.27 -12.49
CA PRO A 273 31.64 -12.82 -11.36
C PRO A 273 32.82 -11.88 -11.09
N ALA A 274 33.00 -11.52 -9.83
CA ALA A 274 34.18 -10.79 -9.39
C ALA A 274 35.44 -11.54 -9.89
N ALA A 275 36.22 -10.86 -10.73
CA ALA A 275 37.55 -11.30 -11.14
C ALA A 275 38.56 -11.04 -10.02
#